data_AF-A0A923EIW0-F1
#
_entry.id   AF-A0A923EIW0-F1
#
_cell.length_a   1.000
_cell.length_b   1.000
_cell.length_c   1.000
_cell.angle_alpha   90.00
_cell.angle_beta   90.00
_cell.angle_gamma   90.00
#
_symmetry.space_group_name_H-M   'P 1'
#
loop_
_entity.id
_entity.type
_entity.pdbx_description
1 polymer ?
#
loop_
_entity_poly.entity_id
_entity_poly.type
_entity_poly.pdbx_seq_one_letter_code
_entity_poly.pdbx_strand_id
1 'polypeptide(L)'
;MTDKIILKPGDIFCTRNPMWLGRAINSVQKFNSVDNESSYSHAGIIIDLHLTFESLWTIKKGSLSAYEEKKVLIGRHTKMTQDLFEAGIAPVLKHEGQMYPVWRLVLHLIPPMAKYISNGKNPVCSELVAKFLAACGLLDSWKGRNPDHIADMIRKFRCFDVVFEGVLNNERLGFKIFG
;
A
#
# COMPACT_ATOMS: atom_id res chain seq x y z
N MET A 1 -16.23 -20.18 13.44
CA MET A 1 -14.78 -20.36 13.21
C MET A 1 -14.31 -19.19 12.37
N THR A 2 -13.39 -18.40 12.88
CA THR A 2 -12.83 -17.28 12.13
C THR A 2 -11.64 -17.81 11.35
N ASP A 3 -11.75 -17.88 10.03
CA ASP A 3 -10.64 -18.36 9.20
C ASP A 3 -9.42 -17.46 9.41
N LYS A 4 -8.30 -18.09 9.79
CA LYS A 4 -7.05 -17.39 10.04
C LYS A 4 -6.46 -16.94 8.70
N ILE A 5 -6.08 -15.68 8.61
CA ILE A 5 -5.47 -15.10 7.41
C ILE A 5 -4.03 -15.63 7.31
N ILE A 6 -3.68 -16.22 6.17
CA ILE A 6 -2.32 -16.73 5.91
C ILE A 6 -1.56 -15.71 5.06
N LEU A 7 -0.83 -14.83 5.73
CA LEU A 7 0.03 -13.82 5.11
C LEU A 7 1.36 -14.42 4.68
N LYS A 8 1.93 -13.87 3.61
CA LYS A 8 3.26 -14.21 3.11
C LYS A 8 4.05 -12.95 2.75
N PRO A 9 5.39 -12.99 2.83
CA PRO A 9 6.23 -11.95 2.24
C PRO A 9 5.86 -11.71 0.77
N GLY A 10 5.73 -10.43 0.40
CA GLY A 10 5.32 -10.01 -0.93
C GLY A 10 3.81 -9.85 -1.13
N ASP A 11 2.99 -10.19 -0.13
CA ASP A 11 1.61 -9.71 -0.11
C ASP A 11 1.59 -8.18 -0.06
N ILE A 12 0.64 -7.58 -0.75
CA ILE A 12 0.43 -6.14 -0.74
C ILE A 12 -0.91 -5.86 -0.08
N PHE A 13 -1.02 -4.73 0.59
CA PHE A 13 -2.28 -4.36 1.21
C PHE A 13 -2.67 -2.92 0.89
N CYS A 14 -3.97 -2.69 0.88
CA CYS A 14 -4.61 -1.39 0.82
C CYS A 14 -5.48 -1.24 2.05
N THR A 15 -5.48 -0.05 2.65
CA THR A 15 -6.27 0.22 3.85
C THR A 15 -6.74 1.67 3.87
N ARG A 16 -7.70 1.95 4.74
CA ARG A 16 -7.98 3.31 5.18
C ARG A 16 -7.01 3.64 6.30
N ASN A 17 -6.07 4.55 6.01
CA ASN A 17 -5.05 4.92 6.98
C ASN A 17 -5.67 5.72 8.14
N PRO A 18 -5.50 5.32 9.41
CA PRO A 18 -5.94 6.11 10.58
C PRO A 18 -5.19 7.45 10.70
N MET A 19 -4.01 7.58 10.07
CA MET A 19 -3.17 8.78 10.07
C MET A 19 -3.10 9.53 8.72
N TRP A 20 -3.65 9.05 7.60
CA TRP A 20 -3.52 9.56 6.20
C TRP A 20 -2.86 10.97 6.04
N LEU A 21 -1.53 11.06 6.18
CA LEU A 21 -0.75 12.30 6.36
C LEU A 21 -1.48 13.51 7.02
N GLY A 22 -2.33 13.24 8.02
CA GLY A 22 -3.04 14.15 8.90
C GLY A 22 -4.44 14.61 8.50
N ARG A 23 -5.04 14.09 7.42
CA ARG A 23 -5.92 14.87 6.52
C ARG A 23 -5.01 15.54 5.46
N ALA A 24 -4.23 14.76 4.66
CA ALA A 24 -3.47 15.25 3.49
C ALA A 24 -4.36 16.05 2.49
N ILE A 25 -5.66 15.87 2.69
CA ILE A 25 -6.73 16.75 2.31
C ILE A 25 -7.56 16.99 3.59
N ASN A 26 -7.23 17.97 4.41
CA ASN A 26 -8.24 18.85 4.99
C ASN A 26 -8.52 19.99 4.01
N SER A 27 -7.94 19.89 2.83
CA SER A 27 -7.30 21.04 2.20
C SER A 27 -7.28 20.90 0.69
N VAL A 28 -8.16 20.03 0.22
CA VAL A 28 -9.03 20.27 -0.92
C VAL A 28 -10.42 20.69 -0.41
N GLN A 29 -10.67 20.74 0.92
CA GLN A 29 -11.97 21.01 1.59
C GLN A 29 -12.63 22.38 1.31
N LYS A 30 -12.47 23.00 0.13
CA LYS A 30 -13.52 23.89 -0.37
C LYS A 30 -13.56 24.14 -1.87
N PHE A 31 -12.60 23.66 -2.66
CA PHE A 31 -12.30 24.34 -3.93
C PHE A 31 -12.75 23.65 -5.23
N ASN A 32 -13.20 22.39 -5.26
CA ASN A 32 -13.66 21.75 -6.52
C ASN A 32 -14.57 20.51 -6.25
N SER A 33 -15.86 20.74 -6.10
CA SER A 33 -16.89 19.75 -5.74
C SER A 33 -17.36 18.88 -6.91
N VAL A 34 -16.67 17.78 -7.25
CA VAL A 34 -17.24 16.68 -8.06
C VAL A 34 -16.55 15.35 -7.70
N ASP A 35 -17.34 14.40 -7.20
CA ASP A 35 -17.13 12.96 -7.05
C ASP A 35 -16.37 12.34 -5.86
N ASN A 36 -16.99 11.29 -5.32
CA ASN A 36 -16.99 10.95 -3.90
C ASN A 36 -16.87 9.43 -3.65
N GLU A 37 -15.96 8.68 -4.30
CA GLU A 37 -15.80 7.24 -4.04
C GLU A 37 -14.36 6.69 -4.20
N SER A 38 -13.40 7.13 -3.38
CA SER A 38 -12.15 6.35 -3.19
C SER A 38 -12.20 5.59 -1.86
N SER A 39 -12.17 4.26 -1.92
CA SER A 39 -12.35 3.39 -0.75
C SER A 39 -11.09 3.18 0.10
N TYR A 40 -9.90 3.36 -0.48
CA TYR A 40 -8.60 3.13 0.16
C TYR A 40 -7.67 4.34 -0.02
N SER A 41 -6.97 4.71 1.05
CA SER A 41 -6.13 5.92 1.08
C SER A 41 -4.64 5.63 1.26
N HIS A 42 -4.28 4.35 1.41
CA HIS A 42 -2.92 3.93 1.67
C HIS A 42 -2.67 2.53 1.17
N ALA A 43 -1.42 2.25 0.82
CA ALA A 43 -0.95 0.95 0.39
C ALA A 43 0.44 0.64 0.98
N GLY A 44 0.72 -0.63 1.23
CA GLY A 44 1.98 -1.08 1.78
C GLY A 44 2.32 -2.51 1.34
N ILE A 45 3.52 -2.94 1.70
CA ILE A 45 4.05 -4.27 1.40
C ILE A 45 4.14 -5.05 2.70
N ILE A 46 3.68 -6.28 2.73
CA ILE A 46 3.90 -7.22 3.82
C ILE A 46 5.25 -7.89 3.55
N ILE A 47 6.20 -7.69 4.47
CA ILE A 47 7.56 -8.22 4.34
C ILE A 47 7.81 -9.42 5.26
N ASP A 48 6.94 -9.61 6.25
CA ASP A 48 6.89 -10.79 7.12
C ASP A 48 5.48 -10.92 7.74
N LEU A 49 5.20 -11.99 8.48
CA LEU A 49 3.89 -12.34 9.05
C LEU A 49 3.17 -11.17 9.75
N HIS A 50 3.93 -10.28 10.38
CA HIS A 50 3.40 -9.12 11.10
C HIS A 50 4.02 -7.79 10.66
N LEU A 51 5.03 -7.83 9.80
CA LEU A 51 5.87 -6.70 9.48
C LEU A 51 5.50 -6.14 8.11
N THR A 52 5.26 -4.84 8.07
CA THR A 52 4.94 -4.10 6.85
C THR A 52 6.08 -3.17 6.49
N PHE A 53 6.20 -2.82 5.21
CA PHE A 53 7.07 -1.74 4.73
C PHE A 53 6.24 -0.73 3.95
N GLU A 54 6.29 0.53 4.39
CA GLU A 54 5.25 1.50 4.07
C GLU A 54 5.83 2.90 3.94
N SER A 55 5.25 3.69 3.02
CA SER A 55 5.52 5.13 2.93
C SER A 55 4.49 5.90 3.74
N LEU A 56 4.85 6.24 4.99
CA LEU A 56 4.10 7.15 5.87
C LEU A 56 4.77 8.53 5.84
N TRP A 57 4.77 9.32 6.92
CA TRP A 57 5.60 10.54 7.03
C TRP A 57 7.09 10.29 6.75
N THR A 58 7.53 9.09 7.11
CA THR A 58 8.83 8.54 6.78
C THR A 58 8.60 7.13 6.25
N ILE A 59 9.34 6.72 5.24
CA ILE A 59 9.32 5.34 4.76
C ILE A 59 9.96 4.47 5.84
N LYS A 60 9.21 3.51 6.36
CA LYS A 60 9.66 2.70 7.50
C LYS A 60 8.96 1.35 7.53
N LYS A 61 9.49 0.49 8.39
CA LYS A 61 8.82 -0.74 8.82
C LYS A 61 7.69 -0.42 9.80
N GLY A 62 6.60 -1.16 9.71
CA GLY A 62 5.40 -1.02 10.52
C GLY A 62 4.82 -2.37 10.92
N SER A 63 3.62 -2.36 11.48
CA SER A 63 2.87 -3.57 11.79
C SER A 63 1.49 -3.50 11.20
N LEU A 64 1.01 -4.62 10.64
CA LEU A 64 -0.35 -4.71 10.14
C LEU A 64 -1.39 -4.55 11.27
N SER A 65 -1.03 -4.86 12.52
CA SER A 65 -1.89 -4.63 13.69
C SER A 65 -2.22 -3.15 13.92
N ALA A 66 -1.43 -2.21 13.38
CA ALA A 66 -1.74 -0.78 13.44
C ALA A 66 -3.04 -0.42 12.68
N TYR A 67 -3.58 -1.35 11.89
CA TYR A 67 -4.82 -1.22 11.14
C TYR A 67 -5.97 -2.04 11.73
N GLU A 68 -5.87 -2.49 12.99
CA GLU A 68 -6.96 -3.15 13.70
C GLU A 68 -8.26 -2.31 13.63
N GLU A 69 -9.39 -3.00 13.45
CA GLU A 69 -10.72 -2.43 13.24
C GLU A 69 -10.86 -1.57 11.97
N LYS A 70 -9.86 -1.56 11.07
CA LYS A 70 -9.95 -0.84 9.78
C LYS A 70 -10.26 -1.79 8.64
N LYS A 71 -10.89 -1.25 7.59
CA LYS A 71 -11.09 -1.97 6.33
C LYS A 71 -9.74 -2.12 5.63
N VAL A 72 -9.34 -3.38 5.40
CA VAL A 72 -8.11 -3.76 4.71
C VAL A 72 -8.46 -4.69 3.55
N LEU A 73 -7.78 -4.49 2.44
CA LEU A 73 -7.71 -5.38 1.29
C LEU A 73 -6.28 -5.88 1.16
N ILE A 74 -6.08 -7.19 1.14
CA ILE A 74 -4.78 -7.84 0.98
C ILE A 74 -4.82 -8.66 -0.29
N GLY A 75 -3.86 -8.41 -1.17
CA GLY A 75 -3.70 -9.11 -2.43
C GLY A 75 -2.35 -9.81 -2.51
N ARG A 76 -2.33 -10.99 -3.12
CA ARG A 76 -1.12 -11.72 -3.46
C ARG A 76 -1.05 -11.85 -4.98
N HIS A 77 0.08 -11.47 -5.57
CA HIS A 77 0.27 -11.77 -6.97
C HIS A 77 0.48 -13.28 -7.14
N THR A 78 -0.27 -13.92 -8.05
CA THR A 78 -0.25 -15.38 -8.33
C THR A 78 1.14 -15.93 -8.62
N LYS A 79 2.00 -15.12 -9.24
CA LYS A 79 3.41 -15.46 -9.53
C LYS A 79 4.40 -15.10 -8.40
N MET A 80 3.95 -14.57 -7.27
CA MET A 80 4.86 -14.16 -6.20
C MET A 80 5.56 -15.37 -5.59
N THR A 81 6.88 -15.40 -5.69
CA THR A 81 7.77 -16.38 -5.05
C THR A 81 8.70 -15.67 -4.07
N GLN A 82 9.38 -16.45 -3.22
CA GLN A 82 10.38 -15.91 -2.30
C GLN A 82 11.51 -15.19 -3.04
N ASP A 83 12.04 -15.78 -4.13
CA ASP A 83 13.11 -15.17 -4.93
C ASP A 83 12.68 -13.84 -5.54
N LEU A 84 11.44 -13.75 -6.06
CA LEU A 84 10.91 -12.50 -6.59
C LEU A 84 10.69 -11.47 -5.48
N PHE A 85 10.22 -11.89 -4.32
CA PHE A 85 10.09 -11.01 -3.16
C PHE A 85 11.45 -10.43 -2.76
N GLU A 86 12.50 -11.25 -2.63
CA GLU A 86 13.84 -10.81 -2.26
C GLU A 86 14.42 -9.84 -3.30
N ALA A 87 14.28 -10.17 -4.58
CA ALA A 87 14.69 -9.29 -5.68
C ALA A 87 13.93 -7.95 -5.68
N GLY A 88 12.62 -8.00 -5.40
CA GLY A 88 11.75 -6.82 -5.40
C GLY A 88 11.90 -5.93 -4.18
N ILE A 89 12.12 -6.51 -3.00
CA ILE A 89 12.17 -5.75 -1.74
C ILE A 89 13.51 -5.03 -1.56
N ALA A 90 14.61 -5.63 -2.04
CA ALA A 90 15.96 -5.05 -1.95
C ALA A 90 16.09 -3.60 -2.46
N PRO A 91 15.60 -3.23 -3.67
CA PRO A 91 15.65 -1.84 -4.13
C PRO A 91 14.71 -0.91 -3.35
N VAL A 92 13.63 -1.45 -2.78
CA VAL A 92 12.62 -0.68 -2.06
C VAL A 92 13.07 -0.33 -0.64
N LEU A 93 13.80 -1.23 0.02
CA LEU A 93 14.41 -1.00 1.34
C LEU A 93 15.43 0.15 1.33
N LYS A 94 16.05 0.46 0.19
CA LYS A 94 16.95 1.63 0.04
C LYS A 94 16.24 2.97 0.31
N HIS A 95 14.91 2.99 0.32
CA HIS A 95 14.12 4.16 0.65
C HIS A 95 13.82 4.29 2.15
N GLU A 96 14.20 3.33 3.00
CA GLU A 96 13.99 3.40 4.45
C GLU A 96 14.58 4.70 5.04
N GLY A 97 13.83 5.35 5.92
CA GLY A 97 14.20 6.63 6.53
C GLY A 97 13.95 7.86 5.66
N GLN A 98 13.61 7.70 4.38
CA GLN A 98 13.28 8.85 3.53
C GLN A 98 11.98 9.51 3.96
N MET A 99 11.98 10.84 3.95
CA MET A 99 10.78 11.62 4.25
C MET A 99 9.80 11.58 3.08
N TYR A 100 8.51 11.57 3.43
CA TYR A 100 7.44 11.60 2.45
C TYR A 100 7.51 12.88 1.61
N PRO A 101 7.39 12.80 0.28
CA PRO A 101 7.36 13.99 -0.57
C PRO A 101 5.99 14.66 -0.48
N VAL A 102 5.73 15.41 0.60
CA VAL A 102 4.44 16.06 0.87
C VAL A 102 3.97 16.90 -0.32
N TRP A 103 4.88 17.61 -0.99
CA TRP A 103 4.60 18.42 -2.17
C TRP A 103 4.02 17.61 -3.36
N ARG A 104 4.26 16.29 -3.43
CA ARG A 104 3.69 15.41 -4.47
C ARG A 104 2.24 15.03 -4.20
N LEU A 105 1.76 15.13 -2.97
CA LEU A 105 0.32 14.93 -2.67
C LEU A 105 -0.55 15.92 -3.45
N VAL A 106 -0.08 17.16 -3.60
CA VAL A 106 -0.76 18.19 -4.41
C VAL A 106 -0.84 17.78 -5.89
N LEU A 107 0.20 17.13 -6.41
CA LEU A 107 0.27 16.73 -7.83
C LEU A 107 -0.61 15.53 -8.16
N HIS A 108 -0.95 14.69 -7.18
CA HIS A 108 -1.91 13.61 -7.38
C HIS A 108 -3.36 14.11 -7.60
N LEU A 109 -3.63 15.40 -7.37
CA LEU A 109 -4.91 16.07 -7.69
C LEU A 109 -5.02 16.53 -9.15
N ILE A 110 -3.93 16.50 -9.91
CA ILE A 110 -3.90 16.83 -11.35
C ILE A 110 -3.30 15.61 -12.07
N PRO A 111 -4.13 14.58 -12.38
CA PRO A 111 -3.69 13.25 -12.80
C PRO A 111 -2.68 13.17 -13.96
N PRO A 112 -2.61 14.09 -14.94
CA PRO A 112 -1.53 13.99 -15.93
C PRO A 112 -0.15 14.38 -15.37
N MET A 113 -0.05 15.27 -14.37
CA MET A 113 1.24 15.80 -13.89
C MET A 113 1.98 14.85 -12.94
N ALA A 114 1.27 14.05 -12.16
CA ALA A 114 1.87 13.11 -11.21
C ALA A 114 2.84 12.12 -11.90
N LYS A 115 2.53 11.72 -13.14
CA LYS A 115 3.36 10.81 -13.94
C LYS A 115 4.68 11.45 -14.39
N TYR A 116 4.67 12.73 -14.79
CA TYR A 116 5.86 13.44 -15.28
C TYR A 116 6.83 13.82 -14.17
N ILE A 117 6.33 14.02 -12.95
CA ILE A 117 7.13 14.51 -11.82
C ILE A 117 7.59 13.34 -10.93
N SER A 118 7.10 12.12 -11.19
CA SER A 118 7.58 10.89 -10.54
C SER A 118 8.99 10.53 -11.03
N ASN A 119 10.00 11.01 -10.30
CA ASN A 119 11.42 10.76 -10.59
C ASN A 119 11.99 9.51 -9.88
N GLY A 120 11.18 8.86 -9.05
CA GLY A 120 11.57 7.63 -8.35
C GLY A 120 12.52 7.85 -7.19
N LYS A 121 12.90 9.07 -6.83
CA LYS A 121 13.72 9.32 -5.63
C LYS A 121 12.89 9.27 -4.36
N ASN A 122 11.68 9.81 -4.40
CA ASN A 122 10.77 9.90 -3.26
C ASN A 122 9.42 9.26 -3.62
N PRO A 123 9.23 7.95 -3.39
CA PRO A 123 7.98 7.27 -3.71
C PRO A 123 6.89 7.52 -2.67
N VAL A 124 5.67 7.78 -3.15
CA VAL A 124 4.46 7.73 -2.30
C VAL A 124 4.08 6.28 -1.98
N CYS A 125 3.13 6.05 -1.07
CA CYS A 125 2.76 4.71 -0.60
C CYS A 125 2.44 3.71 -1.74
N SER A 126 1.61 4.11 -2.69
CA SER A 126 1.24 3.28 -3.84
C SER A 126 2.35 3.13 -4.87
N GLU A 127 3.19 4.14 -5.07
CA GLU A 127 4.37 4.02 -5.94
C GLU A 127 5.46 3.15 -5.30
N LEU A 128 5.57 3.12 -3.98
CA LEU A 128 6.46 2.21 -3.25
C LEU A 128 6.06 0.76 -3.53
N VAL A 129 4.76 0.45 -3.41
CA VAL A 129 4.20 -0.86 -3.76
C VAL A 129 4.38 -1.17 -5.23
N ALA A 130 4.09 -0.22 -6.12
CA ALA A 130 4.22 -0.44 -7.56
C ALA A 130 5.68 -0.63 -7.99
N LYS A 131 6.63 0.04 -7.33
CA LYS A 131 8.07 -0.18 -7.53
C LYS A 131 8.51 -1.55 -7.09
N PHE A 132 8.01 -2.02 -5.95
CA PHE A 132 8.23 -3.38 -5.50
C PHE A 132 7.78 -4.38 -6.57
N LEU A 133 6.52 -4.28 -7.03
CA LEU A 133 6.00 -5.16 -8.08
C LEU A 133 6.77 -5.05 -9.40
N ALA A 134 7.18 -3.85 -9.79
CA ALA A 134 7.99 -3.64 -10.99
C ALA A 134 9.39 -4.24 -10.84
N ALA A 135 10.01 -4.14 -9.67
CA ALA A 135 11.29 -4.78 -9.37
C ALA A 135 11.17 -6.32 -9.34
N CYS A 136 10.01 -6.87 -8.96
CA CYS A 136 9.70 -8.28 -9.14
C CYS A 136 9.45 -8.69 -10.61
N GLY A 137 9.40 -7.75 -11.57
CA GLY A 137 8.98 -8.03 -12.95
C GLY A 137 7.49 -8.38 -13.10
N LEU A 138 6.66 -8.00 -12.11
CA LEU A 138 5.22 -8.27 -12.07
C LEU A 138 4.37 -7.06 -12.49
N LEU A 139 5.01 -5.93 -12.80
CA LEU A 139 4.35 -4.72 -13.24
C LEU A 139 5.25 -3.92 -14.18
N ASP A 140 4.75 -3.54 -15.36
CA ASP A 140 5.54 -2.84 -16.38
C ASP A 140 5.87 -1.38 -16.00
N SER A 141 5.04 -0.76 -15.15
CA SER A 141 5.22 0.64 -14.76
C SER A 141 4.69 0.94 -13.37
N TRP A 142 5.56 1.59 -12.59
CA TRP A 142 5.30 1.99 -11.21
C TRP A 142 4.89 3.47 -11.05
N LYS A 143 5.12 4.31 -12.07
CA LYS A 143 4.96 5.77 -11.96
C LYS A 143 3.50 6.19 -11.93
N GLY A 144 3.17 7.15 -11.04
CA GLY A 144 1.86 7.79 -11.01
C GLY A 144 0.73 6.88 -10.51
N ARG A 145 1.05 5.75 -9.87
CA ARG A 145 0.05 4.90 -9.21
C ARG A 145 -0.50 5.62 -7.98
N ASN A 146 -1.75 5.36 -7.67
CA ASN A 146 -2.42 5.80 -6.45
C ASN A 146 -2.95 4.55 -5.71
N PRO A 147 -3.37 4.64 -4.43
CA PRO A 147 -3.86 3.48 -3.69
C PRO A 147 -5.07 2.79 -4.31
N ASP A 148 -5.94 3.57 -4.97
CA ASP A 148 -7.13 3.06 -5.64
C ASP A 148 -6.76 2.15 -6.83
N HIS A 149 -5.76 2.55 -7.63
CA HIS A 149 -5.19 1.71 -8.69
C HIS A 149 -4.66 0.38 -8.15
N ILE A 150 -4.03 0.38 -6.96
CA ILE A 150 -3.53 -0.85 -6.34
C ILE A 150 -4.71 -1.74 -5.89
N ALA A 151 -5.72 -1.16 -5.26
CA ALA A 151 -6.92 -1.90 -4.85
C ALA A 151 -7.67 -2.48 -6.06
N ASP A 152 -7.78 -1.72 -7.14
CA ASP A 152 -8.34 -2.15 -8.41
C ASP A 152 -7.53 -3.28 -9.04
N MET A 153 -6.19 -3.20 -9.02
CA MET A 153 -5.34 -4.29 -9.48
C MET A 153 -5.63 -5.58 -8.70
N ILE A 154 -5.70 -5.51 -7.37
CA ILE A 154 -5.96 -6.67 -6.52
C ILE A 154 -7.32 -7.31 -6.85
N ARG A 155 -8.36 -6.50 -7.07
CA ARG A 155 -9.72 -7.02 -7.30
C ARG A 155 -10.00 -7.45 -8.74
N LYS A 156 -9.48 -6.71 -9.71
CA LYS A 156 -9.88 -6.83 -11.14
C LYS A 156 -8.90 -7.67 -11.94
N PHE A 157 -7.62 -7.71 -11.58
CA PHE A 157 -6.62 -8.38 -12.39
C PHE A 157 -6.55 -9.85 -12.00
N ARG A 158 -6.68 -10.74 -13.00
CA ARG A 158 -6.61 -12.20 -12.81
C ARG A 158 -5.27 -12.71 -12.24
N CYS A 159 -4.24 -11.86 -12.25
CA CYS A 159 -2.94 -12.20 -11.71
C CYS A 159 -2.84 -11.95 -10.19
N PHE A 160 -3.91 -11.50 -9.54
CA PHE A 160 -3.98 -11.34 -8.09
C PHE A 160 -5.05 -12.25 -7.47
N ASP A 161 -4.68 -12.83 -6.33
CA ASP A 161 -5.60 -13.48 -5.41
C ASP A 161 -5.93 -12.52 -4.26
N VAL A 162 -7.21 -12.40 -3.93
CA VAL A 162 -7.65 -11.67 -2.73
C VAL A 162 -7.42 -12.55 -1.51
N VAL A 163 -6.37 -12.25 -0.74
CA VAL A 163 -6.02 -12.97 0.49
C VAL A 163 -6.97 -12.62 1.63
N PHE A 164 -7.37 -11.35 1.71
CA PHE A 164 -8.32 -10.87 2.70
C PHE A 164 -9.00 -9.60 2.20
N GLU A 165 -10.31 -9.48 2.40
CA GLU A 165 -11.02 -8.21 2.29
C GLU A 165 -12.04 -8.09 3.42
N GLY A 166 -11.90 -7.06 4.25
CA GLY A 166 -12.83 -6.84 5.35
C GLY A 166 -12.26 -5.96 6.45
N VAL A 167 -12.92 -5.96 7.60
CA VAL A 167 -12.42 -5.28 8.80
C VAL A 167 -11.37 -6.16 9.47
N LEU A 168 -10.18 -5.62 9.65
CA LEU A 168 -9.07 -6.33 10.27
C LEU A 168 -9.34 -6.55 11.76
N ASN A 169 -9.14 -7.78 12.23
CA ASN A 169 -9.20 -8.13 13.64
C ASN A 169 -7.93 -8.94 13.96
N ASN A 170 -7.25 -8.58 15.05
CA ASN A 170 -5.98 -9.22 15.45
C ASN A 170 -6.10 -10.73 15.69
N GLU A 171 -7.28 -11.23 16.09
CA GLU A 171 -7.55 -12.67 16.21
C GLU A 171 -7.38 -13.39 14.86
N ARG A 172 -7.81 -12.75 13.77
CA ARG A 172 -7.71 -13.31 12.41
C ARG A 172 -6.27 -13.34 11.89
N LEU A 173 -5.42 -12.45 12.40
CA LEU A 173 -3.99 -12.40 12.10
C LEU A 173 -3.17 -13.38 12.95
N GLY A 174 -3.80 -14.02 13.94
CA GLY A 174 -3.12 -14.93 14.86
C GLY A 174 -2.30 -14.24 15.93
N PHE A 175 -2.54 -12.95 16.21
CA PHE A 175 -1.97 -12.32 17.40
C PHE A 175 -2.66 -12.91 18.64
N LYS A 176 -1.90 -13.63 19.47
CA LYS A 176 -2.37 -13.99 20.81
C LYS A 176 -2.34 -12.75 21.68
N ILE A 177 -3.49 -12.21 22.04
CA ILE A 177 -3.60 -11.24 23.12
C ILE A 177 -3.38 -12.03 24.40
N PHE A 178 -2.18 -11.97 24.97
CA PHE A 178 -2.01 -12.34 26.37
C PHE A 178 -2.56 -11.17 27.18
N GLY A 179 -3.73 -11.38 27.79
CA GLY A 179 -4.31 -10.49 28.78
C GLY A 179 -3.55 -10.56 30.10
#